data_AF-A0A7W5BVF8-F1
#
_entry.id   AF-A0A7W5BVF8-F1
#
_cell.length_a   1.000
_cell.length_b   1.000
_cell.length_c   1.000
_cell.angle_alpha   90.00
_cell.angle_beta   90.00
_cell.angle_gamma   90.00
#
_symmetry.space_group_name_H-M   'P 1'
#
loop_
_entity.id
_entity.type
_entity.pdbx_description
1 polymer ?
#
loop_
_entity_poly.entity_id
_entity_poly.type
_entity_poly.pdbx_seq_one_letter_code
_entity_poly.pdbx_strand_id
1 'polypeptide(L)'
;MHQEIDAFLKAEPGNAKRAARPTPAAEKPGARPKASEIRTGHIVKLAVRTKQLEMDSTFEYHSTSISKLEAQMEAEKAARQAGYPVIGYVIDIQRL
;
A
#
# COMPACT_ATOMS: atom_id res chain seq x y z
N MET A 1 -46.41 42.03 -10.23
CA MET A 1 -44.96 41.96 -9.91
C MET A 1 -44.67 41.08 -8.69
N HIS A 2 -45.28 39.89 -8.54
CA HIS A 2 -44.95 38.98 -7.42
C HIS A 2 -44.91 37.50 -7.82
N GLN A 3 -45.09 37.15 -9.09
CA GLN A 3 -45.12 35.74 -9.52
C GLN A 3 -43.79 35.23 -10.08
N GLU A 4 -42.79 36.10 -10.25
CA GLU A 4 -41.50 35.74 -10.86
C GLU A 4 -40.45 35.27 -9.84
N ILE A 5 -40.66 35.54 -8.54
CA ILE A 5 -39.69 35.22 -7.48
C ILE A 5 -39.94 33.82 -6.89
N ASP A 6 -41.20 33.36 -6.86
CA ASP A 6 -41.57 32.02 -6.39
C ASP A 6 -41.05 30.90 -7.32
N ALA A 7 -40.83 31.20 -8.61
CA ALA A 7 -40.28 30.24 -9.56
C ALA A 7 -38.80 29.90 -9.27
N PHE A 8 -38.06 30.79 -8.61
CA PHE A 8 -36.66 30.58 -8.23
C PHE A 8 -36.52 29.79 -6.92
N LEU A 9 -37.45 29.91 -5.97
CA LEU A 9 -37.39 29.17 -4.71
C LEU A 9 -37.86 27.71 -4.83
N LYS A 10 -38.65 27.38 -5.86
CA LYS A 10 -39.21 26.02 -6.08
C LYS A 10 -38.39 25.15 -7.03
N ALA A 11 -37.26 25.66 -7.52
CA ALA A 11 -36.29 24.87 -8.27
C ALA A 11 -35.45 24.03 -7.30
N GLU A 12 -35.95 22.82 -7.04
CA GLU A 12 -35.19 21.73 -6.43
C GLU A 12 -33.81 21.60 -7.10
N PRO A 13 -32.70 21.44 -6.35
CA PRO A 13 -31.40 21.10 -6.92
C PRO A 13 -31.40 19.62 -7.35
N GLY A 14 -32.17 19.32 -8.37
CA GLY A 14 -32.22 18.02 -9.03
C GLY A 14 -31.40 18.04 -10.31
N ASN A 15 -30.35 17.21 -10.34
CA ASN A 15 -29.79 16.63 -11.58
C ASN A 15 -28.80 17.48 -12.38
N ALA A 16 -27.72 17.93 -11.73
CA ALA A 16 -26.44 18.06 -12.42
C ALA A 16 -25.83 16.65 -12.58
N LYS A 17 -26.11 15.99 -13.71
CA LYS A 17 -25.35 14.82 -14.19
C LYS A 17 -23.91 15.24 -14.44
N ARG A 18 -23.08 15.27 -13.40
CA ARG A 18 -21.62 15.23 -13.55
C ARG A 18 -21.29 13.83 -14.06
N ALA A 19 -20.88 13.75 -15.32
CA ALA A 19 -20.27 12.56 -15.89
C ALA A 19 -19.04 12.20 -15.03
N ALA A 20 -19.22 11.26 -14.11
CA ALA A 20 -18.14 10.71 -13.32
C ALA A 20 -17.34 9.78 -14.23
N ARG A 21 -16.20 10.29 -14.69
CA ARG A 21 -15.10 9.52 -15.27
C ARG A 21 -14.81 8.35 -14.32
N PRO A 22 -14.70 7.09 -14.78
CA PRO A 22 -14.32 5.99 -13.89
C PRO A 22 -12.89 6.27 -13.40
N THR A 23 -12.77 6.63 -12.13
CA THR A 23 -11.48 6.63 -11.44
C THR A 23 -11.03 5.17 -11.31
N PRO A 24 -9.79 4.81 -11.67
CA PRO A 24 -9.28 3.48 -11.38
C PRO A 24 -9.39 3.25 -9.88
N ALA A 25 -9.95 2.10 -9.51
CA ALA A 25 -10.16 1.71 -8.13
C ALA A 25 -8.83 1.83 -7.38
N ALA A 26 -8.77 2.75 -6.42
CA ALA A 26 -7.69 2.77 -5.46
C ALA A 26 -7.75 1.43 -4.70
N GLU A 27 -6.71 0.64 -4.92
CA GLU A 27 -6.46 -0.63 -4.24
C GLU A 27 -6.64 -0.41 -2.73
N LYS A 28 -7.54 -1.18 -2.12
CA LYS A 28 -7.83 -1.07 -0.69
C LYS A 28 -6.54 -1.32 0.10
N PRO A 29 -6.11 -0.41 1.00
CA PRO A 29 -5.02 -0.74 1.90
C PRO A 29 -5.43 -1.94 2.75
N GLY A 30 -4.54 -2.93 2.78
CA GLY A 30 -4.76 -4.29 3.26
C GLY A 30 -5.35 -4.44 4.67
N ALA A 31 -5.84 -5.65 4.90
CA ALA A 31 -6.51 -6.15 6.10
C ALA A 31 -6.06 -5.50 7.41
N ARG A 32 -7.04 -5.02 8.20
CA ARG A 32 -6.84 -4.63 9.59
C ARG A 32 -6.57 -5.91 10.42
N PRO A 33 -5.41 -6.04 11.11
CA PRO A 33 -5.15 -7.22 11.92
C PRO A 33 -6.06 -7.24 13.16
N LYS A 34 -6.59 -8.44 13.47
CA LYS A 34 -7.43 -8.68 14.65
C LYS A 34 -6.56 -8.71 15.91
N ALA A 35 -7.06 -8.10 16.97
CA ALA A 35 -6.41 -8.05 18.28
C ALA A 35 -6.49 -9.41 18.99
N SER A 36 -5.49 -10.25 18.77
CA SER A 36 -5.28 -11.45 19.58
C SER A 36 -3.80 -11.80 19.48
N GLU A 37 -3.08 -11.57 20.57
CA GLU A 37 -1.61 -11.58 20.73
C GLU A 37 -0.88 -10.49 19.91
N ILE A 38 -0.35 -9.47 20.60
CA ILE A 38 0.47 -8.42 19.96
C ILE A 38 1.83 -9.04 19.60
N ARG A 39 1.87 -9.85 18.53
CA ARG A 39 3.13 -10.26 17.92
C ARG A 39 3.61 -9.08 17.09
N THR A 40 4.51 -8.30 17.66
CA THR A 40 5.07 -7.12 16.99
C THR A 40 6.20 -7.56 16.07
N GLY A 41 6.04 -7.35 14.77
CA GLY A 41 7.05 -7.64 13.77
C GLY A 41 6.49 -7.72 12.36
N HIS A 42 7.39 -7.83 11.39
CA HIS A 42 7.08 -8.00 9.98
C HIS A 42 7.98 -9.05 9.35
N ILE A 43 7.39 -9.97 8.59
CA ILE A 43 8.11 -10.82 7.65
C ILE A 43 8.18 -10.06 6.33
N VAL A 44 9.39 -9.77 5.85
CA VAL A 44 9.65 -9.08 4.59
C VAL A 44 10.27 -10.08 3.62
N LYS A 45 9.65 -10.22 2.45
CA LYS A 45 10.21 -11.01 1.33
C LYS A 45 10.76 -10.06 0.29
N LEU A 46 12.06 -10.15 0.01
CA LEU A 46 12.76 -9.33 -0.98
C LEU A 46 13.16 -10.17 -2.18
N ALA A 47 13.00 -9.60 -3.38
CA ALA A 47 13.68 -10.10 -4.56
C ALA A 47 15.12 -9.56 -4.56
N VAL A 48 16.09 -10.46 -4.48
CA VAL A 48 17.52 -10.12 -4.38
C VAL A 48 18.31 -10.86 -5.46
N ARG A 49 19.39 -10.25 -5.94
CA ARG A 49 20.30 -10.85 -6.92
C ARG A 49 21.75 -10.69 -6.50
N THR A 50 22.55 -11.71 -6.78
CA THR A 50 24.00 -11.72 -6.58
C THR A 50 24.75 -11.01 -7.72
N LYS A 51 24.27 -11.13 -8.96
CA LYS A 51 24.77 -10.40 -10.15
C LYS A 51 23.61 -9.79 -10.94
N GLN A 52 23.91 -8.76 -11.73
CA GLN A 52 22.90 -8.03 -12.53
C GLN A 52 22.08 -8.92 -13.48
N LEU A 53 22.66 -10.01 -13.98
CA LEU A 53 22.03 -10.93 -14.94
C LEU A 53 21.56 -12.26 -14.33
N GLU A 54 21.65 -12.44 -13.01
CA GLU A 54 21.16 -13.66 -12.35
C GLU A 54 19.65 -13.61 -12.11
N MET A 55 19.03 -14.79 -12.06
CA MET A 55 17.62 -14.94 -11.71
C MET A 55 17.35 -14.41 -10.30
N ASP A 56 16.17 -13.81 -10.13
CA ASP A 56 15.70 -13.29 -8.85
C ASP A 56 15.66 -14.39 -7.79
N SER A 57 16.42 -14.20 -6.71
CA SER A 57 16.35 -15.01 -5.49
C SER A 57 15.37 -14.37 -4.51
N THR A 58 14.64 -15.20 -3.77
CA THR A 58 13.76 -14.72 -2.70
C THR A 58 14.50 -14.75 -1.38
N PHE A 59 14.60 -13.60 -0.71
CA PHE A 59 15.18 -13.47 0.62
C PHE A 59 14.08 -13.13 1.63
N GLU A 60 13.88 -14.01 2.61
CA GLU A 60 12.93 -13.78 3.70
C GLU A 60 13.67 -13.24 4.92
N TYR A 61 13.17 -12.13 5.46
CA TYR A 61 13.71 -11.49 6.65
C TYR A 61 12.63 -11.28 7.69
N HIS A 62 12.91 -11.65 8.94
CA HIS A 62 12.00 -11.46 10.06
C HIS A 62 12.47 -10.26 10.86
N SER A 63 11.75 -9.14 10.72
CA SER A 63 12.00 -7.93 11.50
C SER A 63 11.09 -7.88 12.71
N THR A 64 11.62 -7.44 13.85
CA THR A 64 10.85 -7.16 15.06
C THR A 64 10.23 -5.75 15.05
N SER A 65 10.47 -4.97 13.98
CA SER A 65 9.98 -3.60 13.85
C SER A 65 8.47 -3.53 13.72
N ILE A 66 7.90 -2.48 14.34
CA ILE A 66 6.47 -2.18 14.33
C ILE A 66 6.07 -1.43 13.05
N SER A 67 7.04 -0.81 12.37
CA SER A 67 6.83 -0.07 11.14
C SER A 67 7.24 -0.88 9.90
N LYS A 68 6.42 -0.82 8.86
CA LYS A 68 6.73 -1.42 7.54
C LYS A 68 8.02 -0.86 6.94
N LEU A 69 8.24 0.45 7.10
CA LEU A 69 9.39 1.14 6.52
C LEU A 69 10.70 0.68 7.18
N GLU A 70 10.70 0.59 8.51
CA GLU A 70 11.86 0.10 9.26
C GLU A 70 12.16 -1.35 8.92
N ALA A 71 11.12 -2.20 8.89
CA ALA A 71 11.27 -3.60 8.51
C ALA A 71 11.85 -3.77 7.10
N GLN A 72 11.43 -2.94 6.14
CA GLN A 72 11.98 -2.96 4.80
C GLN A 72 13.47 -2.56 4.80
N MET A 73 13.83 -1.44 5.43
CA MET A 73 15.23 -1.01 5.48
C MET A 73 16.13 -2.05 6.15
N GLU A 74 15.64 -2.69 7.20
CA GLU A 74 16.37 -3.73 7.92
C GLU A 74 16.56 -4.98 7.05
N ALA A 75 15.52 -5.39 6.31
CA ALA A 75 15.60 -6.48 5.34
C ALA A 75 16.58 -6.16 4.20
N GLU A 76 16.58 -4.93 3.68
CA GLU A 76 17.52 -4.49 2.66
C GLU A 76 18.97 -4.52 3.15
N LYS A 77 19.18 -4.06 4.39
CA LYS A 77 20.49 -4.10 5.03
C LYS A 77 20.95 -5.54 5.24
N ALA A 78 20.07 -6.43 5.70
CA ALA A 78 20.35 -7.84 5.87
C ALA A 78 20.67 -8.52 4.53
N ALA A 79 19.94 -8.19 3.45
CA ALA A 79 20.22 -8.69 2.11
C ALA A 79 21.61 -8.26 1.61
N ARG A 80 21.99 -6.99 1.80
CA ARG A 80 23.34 -6.51 1.45
C ARG A 80 24.43 -7.19 2.29
N GLN A 81 24.19 -7.38 3.58
CA GLN A 81 25.11 -8.10 4.48
C GLN A 81 25.25 -9.58 4.09
N ALA A 82 24.18 -10.20 3.61
CA ALA A 82 24.17 -11.57 3.10
C ALA A 82 24.85 -11.71 1.72
N GLY A 83 25.34 -10.61 1.12
CA GLY A 83 26.08 -10.64 -0.13
C GLY A 83 25.22 -10.46 -1.39
N TYR A 84 24.01 -9.93 -1.26
CA TYR A 84 23.16 -9.56 -2.40
C TYR A 84 23.28 -8.05 -2.69
N PRO A 85 24.14 -7.62 -3.64
CA PRO A 85 24.35 -6.21 -3.94
C PRO A 85 23.16 -5.57 -4.68
N VAL A 86 22.36 -6.37 -5.39
CA VAL A 86 21.21 -5.88 -6.16
C VAL A 86 19.94 -6.27 -5.43
N ILE A 87 19.28 -5.28 -4.85
CA ILE A 87 17.94 -5.42 -4.28
C ILE A 87 16.95 -4.99 -5.36
N GLY A 88 16.05 -5.88 -5.75
CA GLY A 88 15.01 -5.60 -6.74
C GLY A 88 13.85 -4.85 -6.11
N TYR A 89 12.88 -5.58 -5.59
CA TYR A 89 11.66 -5.04 -5.01
C TYR A 89 11.17 -5.91 -3.85
N VAL A 90 10.30 -5.34 -3.03
CA VAL A 90 9.62 -6.06 -1.96
C VAL A 90 8.50 -6.89 -2.57
N ILE A 91 8.58 -8.21 -2.41
CA ILE A 91 7.58 -9.16 -2.89
C ILE A 91 6.37 -9.13 -1.97
N ASP A 92 6.60 -9.18 -0.66
CA ASP A 92 5.54 -9.22 0.34
C ASP A 92 6.02 -8.67 1.68
N ILE A 93 5.09 -8.04 2.41
CA ILE A 93 5.30 -7.58 3.78
C ILE A 93 4.11 -8.04 4.62
N GLN A 94 4.33 -9.06 5.42
CA GLN A 94 3.31 -9.61 6.30
C GLN A 94 3.58 -9.18 7.74
N ARG A 95 2.60 -8.54 8.37
CA ARG A 95 2.64 -8.25 9.80
C ARG A 95 2.38 -9.54 10.58
N LEU A 96 3.19 -9.77 11.61
CA LEU A 96 3.06 -10.92 12.53
C LEU A 96 1.91 -10.74 13.53
#